data_AF-A0A6H2NG64-F1
#
_entry.id   AF-A0A6H2NG64-F1
#
_cell.length_a   1.000
_cell.length_b   1.000
_cell.length_c   1.000
_cell.angle_alpha   90.00
_cell.angle_beta   90.00
_cell.angle_gamma   90.00
#
_symmetry.space_group_name_H-M   'P 1'
#
loop_
_entity.id
_entity.type
_entity.pdbx_description
1 polymer ?
#
loop_
_entity_poly.entity_id
_entity_poly.type
_entity_poly.pdbx_seq_one_letter_code
_entity_poly.pdbx_strand_id
1 'polypeptide(L)'
;MDLTSPAISAVKAYIKDHWDKLTRSHTDLVAAAYDEKVAHEQNGTWPVYISGQEDIEQVITTLTTSVPEADLKQITIQPLPLEADQCTSHGLLYLPGDYVVPGGRFNELYGWDAYFIMVGLMHDQRYTLAKSMVDQLLYQVKHYGTVLNANRTYYLNRSQPPLLSRMVLRWFDHAQDLDWLKQILPDLESYYYYWMVPPHLNQSTGLSHYFAAGEGPAPEVLYSERDDQGRTHFDRIKAFYRNHEVTDYDVSWYYDPDTDELNELFYRGDRSMRESGLDPTNRFGPFSIDVIHYAPVCLNVLLYQMEKDLAQIYQQLDHPDMVDRWCDKAAYRKTLINRYLWDQESGFYLDYNFRGSCRRPYDYATTFYPLWAGLASPHQAQRLVDNLPKLEAPGGLRTSNFVSGNQWDAPFGWAPLQYFAIKGLLHYGYQQEALRLAEKFVTLLVNDFERCGVLLEKYDVERCSGDLTGQIKFGYSTNEVGFGWTNGVFLELLAILEQGQGS
;
A
#
# COMPACT_ATOMS: atom_id res chain seq x y z
N MET A 1 -12.73 25.45 9.73
CA MET A 1 -13.17 25.29 8.33
C MET A 1 -14.70 25.21 8.25
N ASP A 2 -15.34 25.84 7.25
CA ASP A 2 -16.78 25.63 6.98
C ASP A 2 -16.96 24.35 6.14
N LEU A 3 -17.41 23.28 6.80
CA LEU A 3 -17.59 21.95 6.20
C LEU A 3 -18.77 21.89 5.21
N THR A 4 -19.62 22.92 5.21
CA THR A 4 -20.78 23.04 4.30
C THR A 4 -20.48 23.89 3.07
N SER A 5 -19.23 24.30 2.89
CA SER A 5 -18.84 25.16 1.77
C SER A 5 -19.12 24.51 0.40
N PRO A 6 -19.43 25.33 -0.63
CA PRO A 6 -19.58 24.83 -2.00
C PRO A 6 -18.34 24.09 -2.52
N ALA A 7 -17.15 24.48 -2.07
CA ALA A 7 -15.88 23.85 -2.43
C ALA A 7 -15.82 22.38 -1.98
N ILE A 8 -16.14 22.11 -0.72
CA ILE A 8 -16.20 20.74 -0.17
C ILE A 8 -17.29 19.92 -0.88
N SER A 9 -18.43 20.54 -1.17
CA SER A 9 -19.50 19.88 -1.92
C SER A 9 -19.06 19.49 -3.34
N ALA A 10 -18.26 20.33 -4.00
CA ALA A 10 -17.69 20.02 -5.32
C ALA A 10 -16.70 18.86 -5.27
N VAL A 11 -15.84 18.79 -4.24
CA VAL A 11 -14.92 17.65 -4.04
C VAL A 11 -15.71 16.35 -3.79
N LYS A 12 -16.73 16.37 -2.91
CA LYS A 12 -17.62 15.22 -2.68
C LYS A 12 -18.29 14.74 -3.97
N ALA A 13 -18.80 15.66 -4.80
CA ALA A 13 -19.40 15.32 -6.09
C ALA A 13 -18.40 14.71 -7.08
N TYR A 14 -17.18 15.27 -7.14
CA TYR A 14 -16.09 14.75 -7.96
C TYR A 14 -15.73 13.31 -7.57
N ILE A 15 -15.57 13.04 -6.27
CA ILE A 15 -15.24 11.70 -5.75
C ILE A 15 -16.33 10.70 -6.10
N LYS A 16 -17.60 11.07 -5.88
CA LYS A 16 -18.75 10.20 -6.15
C LYS A 16 -18.81 9.75 -7.62
N ASP A 17 -18.55 10.66 -8.55
CA ASP A 17 -18.47 10.38 -10.00
C ASP A 17 -17.20 9.59 -10.36
N HIS A 18 -16.08 9.84 -9.68
CA HIS A 18 -14.82 9.16 -9.96
C HIS A 18 -14.82 7.68 -9.59
N TRP A 19 -15.62 7.23 -8.62
CA TRP A 19 -15.71 5.79 -8.33
C TRP A 19 -16.10 4.96 -9.56
N ASP A 20 -17.01 5.47 -10.38
CA ASP A 20 -17.41 4.77 -11.62
C ASP A 20 -16.28 4.76 -12.64
N LYS A 21 -15.52 5.86 -12.77
CA LYS A 21 -14.39 5.97 -13.70
C LYS A 21 -13.19 5.09 -13.32
N LEU A 22 -13.01 4.87 -12.02
CA LEU A 22 -11.95 4.01 -11.47
C LEU A 22 -12.38 2.55 -11.40
N THR A 23 -13.66 2.23 -11.62
CA THR A 23 -14.12 0.85 -11.62
C THR A 23 -13.62 0.12 -12.87
N ARG A 24 -13.23 -1.14 -12.71
CA ARG A 24 -12.94 -2.10 -13.76
C ARG A 24 -13.83 -3.31 -13.54
N SER A 25 -14.50 -3.70 -14.61
CA SER A 25 -15.33 -4.90 -14.69
C SER A 25 -14.85 -5.79 -15.84
N HIS A 26 -15.57 -6.88 -16.13
CA HIS A 26 -15.26 -7.70 -17.31
C HIS A 26 -15.36 -6.89 -18.61
N THR A 27 -16.23 -5.88 -18.71
CA THR A 27 -16.31 -5.04 -19.93
C THR A 27 -15.05 -4.22 -20.16
N ASP A 28 -14.28 -3.97 -19.11
CA ASP A 28 -13.03 -3.21 -19.15
C ASP A 28 -11.80 -4.11 -19.29
N LEU A 29 -11.98 -5.44 -19.34
CA LEU A 29 -10.88 -6.41 -19.28
C LEU A 29 -9.81 -6.16 -20.35
N VAL A 30 -10.23 -5.79 -21.57
CA VAL A 30 -9.32 -5.55 -22.69
C VAL A 30 -8.52 -4.26 -22.48
N ALA A 31 -9.17 -3.21 -22.00
CA ALA A 31 -8.49 -1.97 -21.63
C ALA A 31 -7.56 -2.17 -20.42
N ALA A 32 -7.95 -3.02 -19.46
CA ALA A 32 -7.11 -3.38 -18.33
C ALA A 32 -5.95 -4.30 -18.71
N ALA A 33 -6.08 -5.11 -19.76
CA ALA A 33 -5.02 -5.99 -20.24
C ALA A 33 -3.88 -5.21 -20.89
N TYR A 34 -4.16 -4.07 -21.51
CA TYR A 34 -3.15 -3.13 -21.99
C TYR A 34 -2.22 -2.67 -20.85
N ASP A 35 -0.91 -2.67 -21.09
CA ASP A 35 0.09 -2.29 -20.09
C ASP A 35 1.24 -1.48 -20.71
N GLU A 36 1.24 -0.17 -20.48
CA GLU A 36 2.35 0.70 -20.91
C GLU A 36 3.64 0.50 -20.08
N LYS A 37 3.58 -0.29 -18.99
CA LYS A 37 4.69 -0.45 -18.05
C LYS A 37 5.65 -1.56 -18.46
N VAL A 38 5.36 -2.33 -19.50
CA VAL A 38 6.23 -3.41 -19.99
C VAL A 38 6.32 -3.39 -21.51
N ALA A 39 7.38 -3.98 -22.07
CA ALA A 39 7.41 -4.19 -23.52
C ALA A 39 6.30 -5.13 -23.98
N HIS A 40 5.81 -4.86 -25.19
CA HIS A 40 4.80 -5.65 -25.87
C HIS A 40 5.14 -5.76 -27.35
N GLU A 41 4.82 -6.90 -27.96
CA GLU A 41 5.06 -7.15 -29.38
C GLU A 41 4.13 -6.32 -30.26
N GLN A 42 4.69 -5.64 -31.27
CA GLN A 42 3.88 -4.85 -32.21
C GLN A 42 2.84 -5.74 -32.91
N ASN A 43 1.56 -5.41 -32.76
CA ASN A 43 0.39 -6.17 -33.24
C ASN A 43 0.13 -7.51 -32.51
N GLY A 44 0.76 -7.75 -31.36
CA GLY A 44 0.45 -8.87 -30.48
C GLY A 44 -0.88 -8.69 -29.74
N THR A 45 -1.40 -9.77 -29.18
CA THR A 45 -2.53 -9.70 -28.22
C THR A 45 -2.00 -9.53 -26.81
N TRP A 46 -2.82 -9.00 -25.90
CA TRP A 46 -2.45 -8.88 -24.48
C TRP A 46 -2.82 -10.17 -23.73
N PRO A 47 -1.88 -10.81 -23.02
CA PRO A 47 -2.19 -12.04 -22.30
C PRO A 47 -2.99 -11.76 -21.03
N VAL A 48 -4.07 -12.52 -20.84
CA VAL A 48 -4.86 -12.60 -19.61
C VAL A 48 -4.72 -14.01 -19.07
N TYR A 49 -4.14 -14.11 -17.88
CA TYR A 49 -3.80 -15.39 -17.24
C TYR A 49 -4.87 -15.82 -16.24
N ILE A 50 -5.35 -17.05 -16.40
CA ILE A 50 -6.38 -17.67 -15.55
C ILE A 50 -5.70 -18.65 -14.59
N SER A 51 -6.07 -18.61 -13.30
CA SER A 51 -5.52 -19.55 -12.31
C SER A 51 -5.75 -20.99 -12.73
N GLY A 52 -4.79 -21.89 -12.49
CA GLY A 52 -4.95 -23.32 -12.76
C GLY A 52 -6.00 -24.01 -11.87
N GLN A 53 -6.52 -23.32 -10.85
CA GLN A 53 -7.62 -23.79 -10.00
C GLN A 53 -9.01 -23.43 -10.55
N GLU A 54 -9.07 -22.66 -11.65
CA GLU A 54 -10.33 -22.26 -12.30
C GLU A 54 -10.69 -23.17 -13.47
N ASP A 55 -11.99 -23.24 -13.78
CA ASP A 55 -12.47 -23.79 -15.04
C ASP A 55 -12.34 -22.72 -16.14
N ILE A 56 -11.29 -22.82 -16.93
CA ILE A 56 -11.00 -21.86 -18.00
C ILE A 56 -12.12 -21.79 -19.06
N GLU A 57 -12.83 -22.89 -19.33
CA GLU A 57 -13.93 -22.91 -20.30
C GLU A 57 -15.13 -22.12 -19.76
N GLN A 58 -15.41 -22.26 -18.47
CA GLN A 58 -16.45 -21.47 -17.79
C GLN A 58 -16.09 -19.98 -17.74
N VAL A 59 -14.82 -19.64 -17.47
CA VAL A 59 -14.34 -18.25 -17.51
C VAL A 59 -14.49 -17.67 -18.90
N ILE A 60 -14.05 -18.38 -19.95
CA ILE A 60 -14.22 -17.95 -21.34
C ILE A 60 -15.70 -17.75 -21.69
N THR A 61 -16.59 -18.64 -21.24
CA THR A 61 -18.04 -18.52 -21.48
C THR A 61 -18.59 -17.25 -20.84
N THR A 62 -18.18 -16.96 -19.60
CA THR A 62 -18.58 -15.76 -18.85
C THR A 62 -18.10 -14.49 -19.55
N LEU A 63 -16.83 -14.47 -19.97
CA LEU A 63 -16.24 -13.34 -20.69
C LEU A 63 -16.88 -13.13 -22.06
N THR A 64 -17.17 -14.20 -22.81
CA THR A 64 -17.85 -14.13 -24.12
C THR A 64 -19.27 -13.54 -24.01
N THR A 65 -19.91 -13.67 -22.85
CA THR A 65 -21.24 -13.09 -22.61
C THR A 65 -21.18 -11.59 -22.30
N SER A 66 -20.06 -11.13 -21.74
CA SER A 66 -19.92 -9.79 -21.16
C SER A 66 -19.04 -8.85 -22.00
N VAL A 67 -18.15 -9.40 -22.83
CA VAL A 67 -17.16 -8.65 -23.63
C VAL A 67 -17.47 -8.81 -25.12
N PRO A 68 -17.53 -7.72 -25.91
CA PRO A 68 -17.72 -7.81 -27.35
C PRO A 68 -16.66 -8.69 -28.03
N GLU A 69 -17.08 -9.49 -29.02
CA GLU A 69 -16.19 -10.41 -29.75
C GLU A 69 -14.99 -9.71 -30.40
N ALA A 70 -15.18 -8.46 -30.85
CA ALA A 70 -14.11 -7.65 -31.43
C ALA A 70 -13.02 -7.30 -30.41
N ASP A 71 -13.39 -7.09 -29.15
CA ASP A 71 -12.47 -6.74 -28.08
C ASP A 71 -11.74 -7.99 -27.56
N LEU A 72 -12.43 -9.13 -27.47
CA LEU A 72 -11.81 -10.40 -27.09
C LEU A 72 -10.67 -10.82 -28.04
N LYS A 73 -10.71 -10.42 -29.31
CA LYS A 73 -9.62 -10.68 -30.27
C LYS A 73 -8.34 -9.90 -29.98
N GLN A 74 -8.38 -8.91 -29.10
CA GLN A 74 -7.22 -8.11 -28.68
C GLN A 74 -6.46 -8.75 -27.50
N ILE A 75 -7.04 -9.77 -26.87
CA ILE A 75 -6.44 -10.48 -25.74
C ILE A 75 -6.25 -11.97 -26.05
N THR A 76 -5.31 -12.61 -25.35
CA THR A 76 -5.18 -14.07 -25.32
C THR A 76 -5.45 -14.55 -23.92
N ILE A 77 -6.50 -15.36 -23.75
CA ILE A 77 -6.82 -16.01 -22.48
C ILE A 77 -6.05 -17.32 -22.41
N GLN A 78 -5.25 -17.51 -21.37
CA GLN A 78 -4.41 -18.70 -21.21
C GLN A 78 -4.24 -19.10 -19.75
N PRO A 79 -3.97 -20.39 -19.47
CA PRO A 79 -3.69 -20.84 -18.11
C PRO A 79 -2.41 -20.16 -17.57
N LEU A 80 -2.45 -19.80 -16.29
CA LEU A 80 -1.28 -19.35 -15.55
C LEU A 80 -0.33 -20.54 -15.37
N PRO A 81 0.95 -20.41 -15.74
CA PRO A 81 1.97 -21.41 -15.42
C PRO A 81 2.07 -21.66 -13.91
N LEU A 82 2.57 -22.83 -13.52
CA LEU A 82 2.69 -23.20 -12.09
C LEU A 82 3.68 -22.29 -11.36
N GLU A 83 4.77 -21.93 -12.02
CA GLU A 83 5.81 -21.05 -11.48
C GLU A 83 5.81 -19.71 -12.21
N ALA A 84 5.96 -18.61 -11.46
CA ALA A 84 5.89 -17.26 -12.03
C ALA A 84 6.98 -16.96 -13.06
N ASP A 85 8.16 -17.58 -12.94
CA ASP A 85 9.30 -17.45 -13.86
C ASP A 85 9.07 -18.13 -15.22
N GLN A 86 8.08 -19.03 -15.31
CA GLN A 86 7.66 -19.68 -16.55
C GLN A 86 6.75 -18.78 -17.41
N CYS A 87 6.33 -17.61 -16.90
CA CYS A 87 5.59 -16.63 -17.68
C CYS A 87 6.53 -15.95 -18.69
N THR A 88 6.53 -16.42 -19.94
CA THR A 88 7.38 -15.87 -21.02
C THR A 88 6.92 -14.49 -21.52
N SER A 89 5.67 -14.11 -21.24
CA SER A 89 5.13 -12.78 -21.53
C SER A 89 4.37 -12.23 -20.32
N HIS A 90 4.48 -10.92 -20.11
CA HIS A 90 3.80 -10.23 -19.01
C HIS A 90 2.34 -9.91 -19.35
N GLY A 91 1.44 -10.13 -18.39
CA GLY A 91 -0.01 -10.03 -18.62
C GLY A 91 -0.82 -9.77 -17.37
N LEU A 92 -2.11 -9.51 -17.57
CA LEU A 92 -3.10 -9.32 -16.50
C LEU A 92 -3.48 -10.67 -15.89
N LEU A 93 -3.63 -10.72 -14.58
CA LEU A 93 -4.19 -11.86 -13.85
C LEU A 93 -5.70 -11.66 -13.72
N TYR A 94 -6.46 -12.68 -14.11
CA TYR A 94 -7.91 -12.63 -14.09
C TYR A 94 -8.51 -12.45 -12.70
N LEU A 95 -9.61 -11.70 -12.65
CA LEU A 95 -10.36 -11.41 -11.44
C LEU A 95 -11.86 -11.56 -11.77
N PRO A 96 -12.64 -12.34 -10.97
CA PRO A 96 -14.01 -12.72 -11.36
C PRO A 96 -15.09 -11.64 -11.21
N GLY A 97 -14.80 -10.53 -10.53
CA GLY A 97 -15.74 -9.45 -10.24
C GLY A 97 -15.07 -8.08 -10.28
N ASP A 98 -15.90 -7.07 -10.07
CA ASP A 98 -15.52 -5.67 -10.23
C ASP A 98 -14.53 -5.22 -9.16
N TYR A 99 -13.65 -4.31 -9.53
CA TYR A 99 -12.72 -3.69 -8.60
C TYR A 99 -12.46 -2.23 -8.98
N VAL A 100 -11.85 -1.48 -8.07
CA VAL A 100 -11.51 -0.07 -8.25
C VAL A 100 -10.00 0.06 -8.23
N VAL A 101 -9.47 0.74 -9.25
CA VAL A 101 -8.02 0.99 -9.41
C VAL A 101 -7.60 2.26 -8.67
N PRO A 102 -6.30 2.45 -8.39
CA PRO A 102 -5.83 3.70 -7.81
C PRO A 102 -6.11 4.92 -8.70
N GLY A 103 -5.86 4.84 -10.02
CA GLY A 103 -6.10 5.95 -10.94
C GLY A 103 -4.91 6.21 -11.87
N GLY A 104 -5.08 7.15 -12.80
CA GLY A 104 -4.07 7.45 -13.81
C GLY A 104 -3.69 6.22 -14.66
N ARG A 105 -2.39 5.92 -14.73
CA ARG A 105 -1.82 4.76 -15.44
C ARG A 105 -2.08 3.38 -14.80
N PHE A 106 -2.63 3.33 -13.59
CA PHE A 106 -2.87 2.08 -12.88
C PHE A 106 -4.22 1.48 -13.28
N ASN A 107 -4.21 0.28 -13.89
CA ASN A 107 -5.41 -0.43 -14.36
C ASN A 107 -5.66 -1.75 -13.60
N GLU A 108 -4.85 -2.01 -12.59
CA GLU A 108 -4.83 -3.21 -11.78
C GLU A 108 -5.47 -2.96 -10.40
N LEU A 109 -5.96 -4.03 -9.77
CA LEU A 109 -6.31 -4.01 -8.35
C LEU A 109 -5.03 -4.04 -7.52
N TYR A 110 -4.73 -2.92 -6.84
CA TYR A 110 -3.60 -2.80 -5.92
C TYR A 110 -3.96 -3.21 -4.50
N GLY A 111 -3.04 -3.90 -3.82
CA GLY A 111 -3.29 -4.56 -2.53
C GLY A 111 -3.68 -3.61 -1.40
N TRP A 112 -2.80 -2.68 -1.01
CA TRP A 112 -3.06 -1.82 0.15
C TRP A 112 -3.93 -0.59 -0.16
N ASP A 113 -3.90 -0.08 -1.40
CA ASP A 113 -4.77 0.99 -1.90
C ASP A 113 -6.25 0.63 -1.73
N ALA A 114 -6.56 -0.65 -1.98
CA ALA A 114 -7.90 -1.21 -1.86
C ALA A 114 -8.54 -0.96 -0.49
N TYR A 115 -7.77 -0.91 0.59
CA TYR A 115 -8.29 -0.59 1.92
C TYR A 115 -8.87 0.83 1.96
N PHE A 116 -8.09 1.82 1.51
CA PHE A 116 -8.50 3.23 1.55
C PHE A 116 -9.61 3.52 0.55
N ILE A 117 -9.58 2.86 -0.60
CA ILE A 117 -10.68 2.92 -1.56
C ILE A 117 -11.96 2.36 -0.94
N MET A 118 -11.90 1.17 -0.31
CA MET A 118 -13.04 0.58 0.38
C MET A 118 -13.59 1.51 1.47
N VAL A 119 -12.73 2.21 2.22
CA VAL A 119 -13.15 3.24 3.18
C VAL A 119 -14.04 4.29 2.50
N GLY A 120 -13.60 4.83 1.35
CA GLY A 120 -14.36 5.81 0.58
C GLY A 120 -15.68 5.27 0.03
N LEU A 121 -15.65 4.08 -0.57
CA LEU A 121 -16.83 3.40 -1.10
C LEU A 121 -17.90 3.19 -0.02
N MET A 122 -17.50 2.86 1.21
CA MET A 122 -18.42 2.69 2.33
C MET A 122 -19.08 4.01 2.76
N HIS A 123 -18.36 5.14 2.72
CA HIS A 123 -18.93 6.48 2.98
C HIS A 123 -19.97 6.86 1.92
N ASP A 124 -19.68 6.56 0.65
CA ASP A 124 -20.60 6.81 -0.47
C ASP A 124 -21.65 5.71 -0.67
N GLN A 125 -21.74 4.75 0.25
CA GLN A 125 -22.72 3.66 0.25
C GLN A 125 -22.66 2.76 -1.01
N ARG A 126 -21.49 2.65 -1.62
CA ARG A 126 -21.19 1.78 -2.78
C ARG A 126 -20.92 0.34 -2.31
N TYR A 127 -21.85 -0.22 -1.54
CA TYR A 127 -21.63 -1.46 -0.79
C TYR A 127 -21.31 -2.68 -1.65
N THR A 128 -21.99 -2.85 -2.80
CA THR A 128 -21.71 -3.96 -3.72
C THR A 128 -20.27 -3.93 -4.22
N LEU A 129 -19.76 -2.74 -4.58
CA LEU A 129 -18.40 -2.57 -5.06
C LEU A 129 -17.38 -2.72 -3.92
N ALA A 130 -17.70 -2.21 -2.72
CA ALA A 130 -16.87 -2.42 -1.53
C ALA A 130 -16.73 -3.92 -1.18
N LYS A 131 -17.81 -4.70 -1.28
CA LYS A 131 -17.77 -6.16 -1.10
C LYS A 131 -16.96 -6.83 -2.18
N SER A 132 -17.18 -6.46 -3.44
CA SER A 132 -16.43 -7.01 -4.57
C SER A 132 -14.93 -6.82 -4.36
N MET A 133 -14.46 -5.62 -3.97
CA MET A 133 -13.05 -5.38 -3.63
C MET A 133 -12.47 -6.38 -2.63
N VAL A 134 -13.21 -6.70 -1.56
CA VAL A 134 -12.78 -7.69 -0.56
C VAL A 134 -12.72 -9.10 -1.15
N ASP A 135 -13.75 -9.49 -1.90
CA ASP A 135 -13.81 -10.80 -2.55
C ASP A 135 -12.70 -10.99 -3.59
N GLN A 136 -12.35 -9.94 -4.33
CA GLN A 136 -11.26 -9.99 -5.30
C GLN A 136 -9.89 -10.18 -4.65
N LEU A 137 -9.65 -9.59 -3.48
CA LEU A 137 -8.42 -9.82 -2.72
C LEU A 137 -8.37 -11.23 -2.10
N LEU A 138 -9.50 -11.72 -1.59
CA LEU A 138 -9.62 -13.11 -1.12
C LEU A 138 -9.40 -14.11 -2.26
N TYR A 139 -9.93 -13.81 -3.45
CA TYR A 139 -9.66 -14.56 -4.66
C TYR A 139 -8.16 -14.60 -4.97
N GLN A 140 -7.44 -13.47 -4.89
CA GLN A 140 -5.99 -13.47 -5.08
C GLN A 140 -5.26 -14.36 -4.08
N VAL A 141 -5.65 -14.32 -2.80
CA VAL A 141 -5.05 -15.20 -1.78
C VAL A 141 -5.23 -16.67 -2.15
N LYS A 142 -6.46 -17.06 -2.51
CA LYS A 142 -6.79 -18.45 -2.85
C LYS A 142 -6.11 -18.93 -4.12
N HIS A 143 -6.10 -18.09 -5.17
CA HIS A 143 -5.72 -18.49 -6.53
C HIS A 143 -4.28 -18.12 -6.90
N TYR A 144 -3.67 -17.16 -6.20
CA TYR A 144 -2.31 -16.64 -6.43
C TYR A 144 -1.43 -16.70 -5.16
N GLY A 145 -1.95 -17.18 -4.03
CA GLY A 145 -1.19 -17.49 -2.82
C GLY A 145 -1.03 -16.32 -1.84
N THR A 146 -1.31 -15.09 -2.25
CA THR A 146 -1.26 -13.90 -1.39
C THR A 146 -2.06 -12.75 -2.00
N VAL A 147 -2.26 -11.67 -1.25
CA VAL A 147 -2.65 -10.39 -1.85
C VAL A 147 -1.45 -9.85 -2.63
N LEU A 148 -1.59 -9.72 -3.93
CA LEU A 148 -0.51 -9.25 -4.79
C LEU A 148 -0.34 -7.73 -4.67
N ASN A 149 0.84 -7.23 -5.04
CA ASN A 149 1.05 -5.78 -5.20
C ASN A 149 0.03 -5.22 -6.18
N ALA A 150 -0.09 -5.83 -7.36
CA ALA A 150 -1.23 -5.68 -8.25
C ALA A 150 -1.46 -6.97 -9.06
N ASN A 151 -2.62 -7.14 -9.71
CA ASN A 151 -2.96 -8.37 -10.44
C ASN A 151 -2.27 -8.48 -11.83
N ARG A 152 -0.93 -8.47 -11.88
CA ARG A 152 -0.10 -8.75 -13.08
C ARG A 152 0.90 -9.85 -12.81
N THR A 153 1.34 -10.55 -13.86
CA THR A 153 2.28 -11.68 -13.69
C THR A 153 3.61 -11.28 -13.06
N TYR A 154 4.16 -10.08 -13.33
CA TYR A 154 5.39 -9.58 -12.70
C TYR A 154 5.25 -9.16 -11.22
N TYR A 155 4.04 -9.27 -10.66
CA TYR A 155 3.75 -9.09 -9.25
C TYR A 155 3.47 -10.41 -8.50
N LEU A 156 3.45 -11.58 -9.16
CA LEU A 156 3.17 -12.88 -8.51
C LEU A 156 4.08 -13.19 -7.30
N ASN A 157 5.30 -12.63 -7.29
CA ASN A 157 6.28 -12.82 -6.22
C ASN A 157 6.42 -11.60 -5.29
N ARG A 158 5.42 -10.70 -5.27
CA ARG A 158 5.48 -9.43 -4.53
C ARG A 158 4.11 -9.05 -3.99
N SER A 159 3.99 -8.95 -2.67
CA SER A 159 2.76 -8.51 -2.00
C SER A 159 2.75 -6.97 -1.79
N GLN A 160 1.90 -6.51 -0.88
CA GLN A 160 1.79 -5.14 -0.37
C GLN A 160 1.33 -5.14 1.11
N PRO A 161 1.41 -4.01 1.84
CA PRO A 161 1.07 -3.95 3.26
C PRO A 161 -0.29 -4.59 3.63
N PRO A 162 -0.33 -5.54 4.59
CA PRO A 162 -1.50 -6.40 4.79
C PRO A 162 -2.63 -5.71 5.55
N LEU A 163 -3.72 -5.40 4.84
CA LEU A 163 -4.93 -4.78 5.40
C LEU A 163 -6.22 -5.60 5.15
N LEU A 164 -6.13 -6.77 4.50
CA LEU A 164 -7.29 -7.57 4.10
C LEU A 164 -8.17 -8.00 5.28
N SER A 165 -7.59 -8.43 6.41
CA SER A 165 -8.37 -8.81 7.59
C SER A 165 -9.23 -7.66 8.12
N ARG A 166 -8.70 -6.43 8.05
CA ARG A 166 -9.40 -5.22 8.47
C ARG A 166 -10.50 -4.84 7.49
N MET A 167 -10.29 -5.07 6.19
CA MET A 167 -11.33 -4.90 5.17
C MET A 167 -12.47 -5.89 5.40
N VAL A 168 -12.16 -7.17 5.65
CA VAL A 168 -13.14 -8.20 5.96
C VAL A 168 -14.00 -7.81 7.16
N LEU A 169 -13.40 -7.42 8.28
CA LEU A 169 -14.16 -7.01 9.45
C LEU A 169 -14.98 -5.75 9.20
N ARG A 170 -14.45 -4.76 8.48
CA ARG A 170 -15.20 -3.55 8.11
C ARG A 170 -16.43 -3.87 7.25
N TRP A 171 -16.33 -4.85 6.35
CA TRP A 171 -17.49 -5.33 5.58
C TRP A 171 -18.45 -6.13 6.46
N PHE A 172 -17.93 -7.02 7.30
CA PHE A 172 -18.73 -7.83 8.20
C PHE A 172 -19.55 -6.97 9.18
N ASP A 173 -18.97 -5.90 9.73
CA ASP A 173 -19.67 -4.92 10.60
C ASP A 173 -20.92 -4.32 9.91
N HIS A 174 -20.92 -4.25 8.58
CA HIS A 174 -22.08 -3.82 7.79
C HIS A 174 -23.03 -4.97 7.42
N ALA A 175 -22.51 -6.07 6.88
CA ALA A 175 -23.32 -7.15 6.29
C ALA A 175 -23.80 -8.20 7.29
N GLN A 176 -23.07 -8.40 8.40
CA GLN A 176 -23.34 -9.40 9.45
C GLN A 176 -23.52 -10.83 8.90
N ASP A 177 -22.81 -11.17 7.81
CA ASP A 177 -22.87 -12.47 7.16
C ASP A 177 -21.85 -13.45 7.77
N LEU A 178 -22.32 -14.27 8.72
CA LEU A 178 -21.51 -15.27 9.41
C LEU A 178 -21.08 -16.44 8.52
N ASP A 179 -21.90 -16.81 7.54
CA ASP A 179 -21.59 -17.92 6.63
C ASP A 179 -20.45 -17.54 5.69
N TRP A 180 -20.51 -16.33 5.12
CA TRP A 180 -19.41 -15.75 4.35
C TRP A 180 -18.15 -15.65 5.21
N LEU A 181 -18.26 -15.12 6.44
CA LEU A 181 -17.11 -14.96 7.33
C LEU A 181 -16.42 -16.30 7.64
N LYS A 182 -17.22 -17.35 7.87
CA LYS A 182 -16.71 -18.72 8.08
C LYS A 182 -16.05 -19.29 6.83
N GLN A 183 -16.63 -19.03 5.65
CA GLN A 183 -16.11 -19.54 4.38
C GLN A 183 -14.71 -19.00 4.06
N ILE A 184 -14.46 -17.72 4.32
CA ILE A 184 -13.22 -17.03 3.93
C ILE A 184 -12.08 -17.17 4.96
N LEU A 185 -12.37 -17.68 6.15
CA LEU A 185 -11.40 -17.76 7.24
C LEU A 185 -10.12 -18.54 6.88
N PRO A 186 -10.18 -19.69 6.17
CA PRO A 186 -8.97 -20.39 5.74
C PRO A 186 -8.07 -19.54 4.82
N ASP A 187 -8.66 -18.72 3.95
CA ASP A 187 -7.91 -17.82 3.06
C ASP A 187 -7.21 -16.74 3.88
N LEU A 188 -7.88 -16.14 4.87
CA LEU A 188 -7.26 -15.17 5.77
C LEU A 188 -6.12 -15.75 6.60
N GLU A 189 -6.28 -16.98 7.11
CA GLU A 189 -5.20 -17.65 7.84
C GLU A 189 -4.01 -17.94 6.92
N SER A 190 -4.26 -18.41 5.69
CA SER A 190 -3.22 -18.60 4.67
C SER A 190 -2.47 -17.29 4.38
N TYR A 191 -3.19 -16.18 4.23
CA TYR A 191 -2.60 -14.87 4.02
C TYR A 191 -1.77 -14.39 5.24
N TYR A 192 -2.18 -14.70 6.47
CA TYR A 192 -1.36 -14.44 7.65
C TYR A 192 -0.07 -15.28 7.61
N TYR A 193 -0.19 -16.56 7.26
CA TYR A 193 0.97 -17.46 7.19
C TYR A 193 2.00 -17.03 6.15
N TYR A 194 1.59 -16.44 5.03
CA TYR A 194 2.50 -15.84 4.04
C TYR A 194 3.55 -14.92 4.69
N TRP A 195 3.13 -14.06 5.62
CA TRP A 195 4.02 -13.12 6.32
C TRP A 195 4.78 -13.73 7.50
N MET A 196 4.38 -14.92 7.94
CA MET A 196 4.80 -15.55 9.19
C MET A 196 5.66 -16.79 9.00
N VAL A 197 6.17 -16.98 7.79
CA VAL A 197 7.17 -17.99 7.45
C VAL A 197 8.38 -17.32 6.79
N PRO A 198 9.57 -17.94 6.83
CA PRO A 198 10.69 -17.48 6.04
C PRO A 198 10.34 -17.46 4.54
N PRO A 199 10.82 -16.48 3.76
CA PRO A 199 11.84 -15.49 4.16
C PRO A 199 11.31 -14.28 4.93
N HIS A 200 10.02 -13.95 4.92
CA HIS A 200 9.48 -12.77 5.62
C HIS A 200 9.72 -12.81 7.12
N LEU A 201 9.46 -13.96 7.78
CA LEU A 201 9.70 -14.11 9.22
C LEU A 201 11.22 -14.16 9.51
N ASN A 202 11.71 -13.16 10.24
CA ASN A 202 13.05 -13.21 10.81
C ASN A 202 13.03 -14.01 12.12
N GLN A 203 13.55 -15.24 12.09
CA GLN A 203 13.52 -16.14 13.25
C GLN A 203 14.24 -15.61 14.49
N SER A 204 15.29 -14.77 14.31
CA SER A 204 16.09 -14.23 15.42
C SER A 204 15.32 -13.19 16.25
N THR A 205 14.49 -12.39 15.61
CA THR A 205 13.68 -11.35 16.27
C THR A 205 12.25 -11.80 16.56
N GLY A 206 11.73 -12.78 15.79
CA GLY A 206 10.31 -13.15 15.79
C GLY A 206 9.40 -12.14 15.08
N LEU A 207 9.98 -11.10 14.47
CA LEU A 207 9.27 -10.09 13.67
C LEU A 207 9.44 -10.39 12.17
N SER A 208 8.53 -9.86 11.36
CA SER A 208 8.58 -10.02 9.91
C SER A 208 9.22 -8.81 9.23
N HIS A 209 9.77 -9.04 8.04
CA HIS A 209 10.29 -8.01 7.14
C HIS A 209 9.73 -8.21 5.73
N TYR A 210 9.84 -7.17 4.89
CA TYR A 210 9.47 -7.28 3.48
C TYR A 210 10.55 -8.04 2.72
N PHE A 211 10.14 -9.02 1.94
CA PHE A 211 11.03 -9.85 1.14
C PHE A 211 10.29 -10.37 -0.11
N ALA A 212 10.53 -9.73 -1.25
CA ALA A 212 9.98 -10.17 -2.53
C ALA A 212 10.86 -11.27 -3.17
N ALA A 213 10.25 -12.38 -3.56
CA ALA A 213 10.97 -13.58 -4.03
C ALA A 213 11.49 -13.50 -5.48
N GLY A 214 11.11 -12.48 -6.25
CA GLY A 214 11.58 -12.30 -7.64
C GLY A 214 13.09 -12.00 -7.78
N GLU A 215 13.65 -12.35 -8.94
CA GLU A 215 15.08 -12.16 -9.29
C GLU A 215 15.27 -11.06 -10.35
N GLY A 216 16.47 -10.48 -10.41
CA GLY A 216 16.80 -9.44 -11.38
C GLY A 216 15.92 -8.17 -11.30
N PRO A 217 16.10 -7.22 -12.24
CA PRO A 217 15.37 -5.96 -12.24
C PRO A 217 13.86 -6.17 -12.40
N ALA A 218 13.08 -5.37 -11.66
CA ALA A 218 11.63 -5.31 -11.83
C ALA A 218 11.26 -4.84 -13.25
N PRO A 219 10.53 -5.65 -14.05
CA PRO A 219 10.24 -5.32 -15.45
C PRO A 219 9.53 -3.98 -15.61
N GLU A 220 8.59 -3.67 -14.72
CA GLU A 220 7.82 -2.43 -14.78
C GLU A 220 8.70 -1.17 -14.63
N VAL A 221 9.83 -1.30 -13.93
CA VAL A 221 10.76 -0.20 -13.64
C VAL A 221 11.63 0.12 -14.84
N LEU A 222 12.06 -0.92 -15.57
CA LEU A 222 12.92 -0.80 -16.75
C LEU A 222 12.27 0.01 -17.87
N TYR A 223 10.94 -0.12 -18.01
CA TYR A 223 10.19 0.57 -19.05
C TYR A 223 9.64 1.90 -18.55
N SER A 224 9.05 1.92 -17.36
CA SER A 224 8.14 3.00 -16.97
C SER A 224 8.75 4.09 -16.08
N GLU A 225 9.87 3.83 -15.41
CA GLU A 225 10.53 4.82 -14.53
C GLU A 225 11.74 5.47 -15.20
N ARG A 226 11.47 6.23 -16.26
CA ARG A 226 12.49 6.98 -17.00
C ARG A 226 12.40 8.47 -16.70
N ASP A 227 13.55 9.12 -16.62
CA ASP A 227 13.60 10.58 -16.59
C ASP A 227 13.50 11.20 -17.99
N ASP A 228 13.46 12.52 -18.06
CA ASP A 228 13.38 13.28 -19.33
C ASP A 228 14.54 13.00 -20.30
N GLN A 229 15.65 12.43 -19.79
CA GLN A 229 16.82 12.02 -20.58
C GLN A 229 16.77 10.55 -20.99
N GLY A 230 15.69 9.84 -20.67
CA GLY A 230 15.47 8.42 -20.97
C GLY A 230 16.23 7.46 -20.05
N ARG A 231 16.91 7.96 -19.00
CA ARG A 231 17.65 7.14 -18.03
C ARG A 231 16.67 6.41 -17.13
N THR A 232 16.90 5.12 -16.92
CA THR A 232 16.07 4.32 -16.02
C THR A 232 16.30 4.70 -14.55
N HIS A 233 15.41 4.23 -13.67
CA HIS A 233 15.64 4.27 -12.22
C HIS A 233 17.01 3.71 -11.83
N PHE A 234 17.39 2.56 -12.39
CA PHE A 234 18.66 1.90 -12.11
C PHE A 234 19.87 2.71 -12.60
N ASP A 235 19.79 3.35 -13.78
CA ASP A 235 20.85 4.24 -14.27
C ASP A 235 21.08 5.43 -13.34
N ARG A 236 19.98 6.01 -12.81
CA ARG A 236 20.03 7.12 -11.86
C ARG A 236 20.66 6.69 -10.53
N ILE A 237 20.37 5.48 -10.05
CA ILE A 237 20.97 4.95 -8.83
C ILE A 237 22.46 4.65 -9.02
N LYS A 238 22.87 4.02 -10.12
CA LYS A 238 24.30 3.83 -10.41
C LYS A 238 25.03 5.17 -10.46
N ALA A 239 24.44 6.17 -11.11
CA ALA A 239 24.97 7.53 -11.09
C ALA A 239 25.03 8.13 -9.68
N PHE A 240 24.07 7.82 -8.81
CA PHE A 240 24.12 8.23 -7.40
C PHE A 240 25.33 7.61 -6.69
N TYR A 241 25.50 6.29 -6.74
CA TYR A 241 26.60 5.58 -6.08
C TYR A 241 27.99 6.02 -6.55
N ARG A 242 28.15 6.37 -7.83
CA ARG A 242 29.43 6.91 -8.34
C ARG A 242 29.79 8.28 -7.76
N ASN A 243 28.79 9.08 -7.40
CA ASN A 243 28.95 10.49 -7.11
C ASN A 243 28.70 10.85 -5.63
N HIS A 244 28.26 9.89 -4.81
CA HIS A 244 27.88 10.13 -3.42
C HIS A 244 28.45 9.04 -2.52
N GLU A 245 28.97 9.46 -1.36
CA GLU A 245 29.32 8.54 -0.28
C GLU A 245 28.05 8.07 0.43
N VAL A 246 27.93 6.77 0.66
CA VAL A 246 26.82 6.15 1.41
C VAL A 246 27.40 5.50 2.66
N THR A 247 26.84 5.86 3.81
CA THR A 247 27.29 5.37 5.12
C THR A 247 26.23 4.55 5.86
N ASP A 248 24.99 4.55 5.37
CA ASP A 248 23.89 3.76 5.95
C ASP A 248 24.11 2.24 5.81
N TYR A 249 24.85 1.79 4.79
CA TYR A 249 25.20 0.39 4.51
C TYR A 249 26.46 0.28 3.65
N ASP A 250 27.00 -0.95 3.52
CA ASP A 250 28.14 -1.25 2.65
C ASP A 250 27.67 -1.35 1.18
N VAL A 251 28.00 -0.34 0.38
CA VAL A 251 27.61 -0.26 -1.04
C VAL A 251 28.11 -1.44 -1.86
N SER A 252 29.24 -2.06 -1.47
CA SER A 252 29.82 -3.18 -2.21
C SER A 252 28.91 -4.41 -2.26
N TRP A 253 27.91 -4.51 -1.37
CA TRP A 253 26.92 -5.59 -1.45
C TRP A 253 25.81 -5.33 -2.46
N TYR A 254 25.74 -4.15 -3.07
CA TYR A 254 24.66 -3.76 -3.97
C TYR A 254 25.16 -3.30 -5.34
N TYR A 255 26.37 -2.77 -5.39
CA TYR A 255 26.94 -2.13 -6.57
C TYR A 255 28.42 -2.46 -6.71
N ASP A 256 28.83 -2.90 -7.91
CA ASP A 256 30.21 -3.12 -8.28
C ASP A 256 30.74 -1.88 -9.05
N PRO A 257 31.68 -1.11 -8.47
CA PRO A 257 32.24 0.06 -9.12
C PRO A 257 33.18 -0.26 -10.29
N ASP A 258 33.74 -1.48 -10.37
CA ASP A 258 34.67 -1.86 -11.43
C ASP A 258 33.92 -2.19 -12.73
N THR A 259 32.73 -2.80 -12.63
CA THR A 259 31.88 -3.14 -13.78
C THR A 259 30.74 -2.15 -14.04
N ASP A 260 30.46 -1.25 -13.10
CA ASP A 260 29.30 -0.36 -13.10
C ASP A 260 27.95 -1.13 -13.12
N GLU A 261 27.86 -2.19 -12.34
CA GLU A 261 26.69 -3.08 -12.29
C GLU A 261 26.04 -3.12 -10.91
N LEU A 262 24.71 -3.22 -10.89
CA LEU A 262 23.93 -3.52 -9.70
C LEU A 262 23.76 -5.03 -9.61
N ASN A 263 23.92 -5.61 -8.42
CA ASN A 263 23.89 -7.06 -8.24
C ASN A 263 22.52 -7.59 -7.78
N GLU A 264 22.39 -8.90 -7.62
CA GLU A 264 21.14 -9.56 -7.22
C GLU A 264 20.61 -9.10 -5.86
N LEU A 265 21.48 -8.76 -4.90
CA LEU A 265 21.02 -8.27 -3.60
C LEU A 265 20.38 -6.88 -3.72
N PHE A 266 20.91 -6.03 -4.62
CA PHE A 266 20.26 -4.76 -4.95
C PHE A 266 18.85 -4.98 -5.50
N TYR A 267 18.69 -5.87 -6.48
CA TYR A 267 17.38 -6.13 -7.08
C TYR A 267 16.40 -6.76 -6.07
N ARG A 268 16.90 -7.61 -5.18
CA ARG A 268 16.12 -8.13 -4.04
C ARG A 268 15.63 -7.00 -3.14
N GLY A 269 16.52 -6.07 -2.81
CA GLY A 269 16.23 -4.86 -2.04
C GLY A 269 15.17 -3.98 -2.70
N ASP A 270 15.34 -3.65 -3.98
CA ASP A 270 14.39 -2.84 -4.75
C ASP A 270 13.00 -3.48 -4.80
N ARG A 271 12.90 -4.77 -5.12
CA ARG A 271 11.61 -5.48 -5.16
C ARG A 271 10.94 -5.54 -3.78
N SER A 272 11.71 -5.74 -2.71
CA SER A 272 11.19 -5.79 -1.34
C SER A 272 10.79 -4.40 -0.83
N MET A 273 11.47 -3.36 -1.29
CA MET A 273 11.12 -1.96 -1.03
C MET A 273 9.78 -1.62 -1.68
N ARG A 274 9.50 -2.13 -2.90
CA ARG A 274 8.19 -2.03 -3.55
C ARG A 274 7.09 -2.86 -2.87
N GLU A 275 7.43 -4.00 -2.26
CA GLU A 275 6.49 -4.76 -1.42
C GLU A 275 6.04 -3.94 -0.19
N SER A 276 6.86 -2.99 0.27
CA SER A 276 6.48 -2.11 1.38
C SER A 276 5.44 -1.04 1.01
N GLY A 277 5.23 -0.79 -0.28
CA GLY A 277 4.41 0.32 -0.81
C GLY A 277 5.04 1.71 -0.64
N LEU A 278 6.28 1.80 -0.16
CA LEU A 278 7.00 3.05 0.12
C LEU A 278 8.16 3.27 -0.86
N ASP A 279 7.91 3.11 -2.16
CA ASP A 279 8.95 3.10 -3.18
C ASP A 279 9.15 4.44 -3.91
N PRO A 280 10.37 5.02 -3.96
CA PRO A 280 11.45 4.88 -2.98
C PRO A 280 11.31 5.87 -1.81
N THR A 281 12.07 5.59 -0.74
CA THR A 281 12.39 6.48 0.40
C THR A 281 13.83 6.22 0.87
N ASN A 282 14.44 7.13 1.64
CA ASN A 282 15.70 6.89 2.33
C ASN A 282 15.54 6.18 3.70
N ARG A 283 14.33 5.74 4.03
CA ARG A 283 13.99 5.11 5.31
C ARG A 283 14.85 3.91 5.69
N PHE A 284 15.40 3.15 4.76
CA PHE A 284 16.35 2.05 5.03
C PHE A 284 17.72 2.31 4.39
N GLY A 285 18.16 3.58 4.41
CA GLY A 285 19.31 4.05 3.62
C GLY A 285 18.88 4.50 2.22
N PRO A 286 19.79 5.01 1.38
CA PRO A 286 19.46 5.49 0.04
C PRO A 286 18.57 4.54 -0.76
N PHE A 287 17.43 5.05 -1.22
CA PHE A 287 16.40 4.30 -1.98
C PHE A 287 15.81 3.07 -1.26
N SER A 288 16.11 2.88 0.02
CA SER A 288 15.61 1.79 0.86
C SER A 288 15.97 0.38 0.38
N ILE A 289 17.12 0.26 -0.29
CA ILE A 289 17.61 -1.03 -0.81
C ILE A 289 17.94 -2.02 0.32
N ASP A 290 18.36 -1.53 1.49
CA ASP A 290 18.70 -2.38 2.63
C ASP A 290 17.46 -2.91 3.40
N VAL A 291 16.23 -2.63 2.93
CA VAL A 291 14.95 -2.99 3.61
C VAL A 291 14.85 -4.46 4.03
N ILE A 292 15.48 -5.37 3.27
CA ILE A 292 15.52 -6.82 3.53
C ILE A 292 16.25 -7.18 4.84
N HIS A 293 16.88 -6.21 5.50
CA HIS A 293 17.60 -6.39 6.76
C HIS A 293 16.93 -5.69 7.94
N TYR A 294 15.73 -5.13 7.74
CA TYR A 294 14.98 -4.41 8.76
C TYR A 294 13.67 -5.10 9.10
N ALA A 295 13.31 -5.13 10.38
CA ALA A 295 11.94 -5.35 10.82
C ALA A 295 11.20 -3.99 10.86
N PRO A 296 10.28 -3.69 9.90
CA PRO A 296 9.66 -2.38 9.83
C PRO A 296 8.53 -2.22 10.84
N VAL A 297 8.38 -1.03 11.42
CA VAL A 297 7.25 -0.65 12.29
C VAL A 297 5.92 -0.90 11.59
N CYS A 298 5.78 -0.43 10.34
CA CYS A 298 4.53 -0.56 9.59
C CYS A 298 4.08 -2.02 9.46
N LEU A 299 4.92 -2.90 8.90
CA LEU A 299 4.55 -4.31 8.68
C LEU A 299 4.16 -5.00 9.99
N ASN A 300 4.98 -4.85 11.03
CA ASN A 300 4.75 -5.58 12.28
C ASN A 300 3.53 -5.07 13.04
N VAL A 301 3.19 -3.78 12.92
CA VAL A 301 1.93 -3.27 13.47
C VAL A 301 0.72 -3.79 12.68
N LEU A 302 0.82 -3.89 11.34
CA LEU A 302 -0.24 -4.45 10.51
C LEU A 302 -0.47 -5.94 10.80
N LEU A 303 0.59 -6.71 11.03
CA LEU A 303 0.48 -8.11 11.45
C LEU A 303 -0.11 -8.25 12.86
N TYR A 304 0.21 -7.35 13.79
CA TYR A 304 -0.46 -7.29 15.09
C TYR A 304 -1.96 -7.02 14.92
N GLN A 305 -2.33 -6.11 14.02
CA GLN A 305 -3.74 -5.84 13.74
C GLN A 305 -4.41 -7.06 13.10
N MET A 306 -3.75 -7.76 12.20
CA MET A 306 -4.27 -9.00 11.60
C MET A 306 -4.50 -10.10 12.64
N GLU A 307 -3.60 -10.26 13.61
CA GLU A 307 -3.77 -11.19 14.73
C GLU A 307 -5.00 -10.83 15.59
N LYS A 308 -5.19 -9.54 15.87
CA LYS A 308 -6.39 -9.05 16.56
C LYS A 308 -7.67 -9.26 15.75
N ASP A 309 -7.61 -8.99 14.45
CA ASP A 309 -8.74 -9.15 13.56
C ASP A 309 -9.15 -10.63 13.49
N LEU A 310 -8.20 -11.56 13.38
CA LEU A 310 -8.47 -13.00 13.42
C LEU A 310 -9.06 -13.44 14.77
N ALA A 311 -8.58 -12.91 15.90
CA ALA A 311 -9.21 -13.14 17.20
C ALA A 311 -10.68 -12.68 17.22
N GLN A 312 -10.96 -11.49 16.67
CA GLN A 312 -12.34 -10.98 16.56
C GLN A 312 -13.20 -11.85 15.64
N ILE A 313 -12.67 -12.32 14.51
CA ILE A 313 -13.39 -13.22 13.60
C ILE A 313 -13.74 -14.54 14.31
N TYR A 314 -12.78 -15.16 15.00
CA TYR A 314 -13.04 -16.38 15.78
C TYR A 314 -14.03 -16.15 16.93
N GLN A 315 -14.09 -14.94 17.50
CA GLN A 315 -15.10 -14.56 18.47
C GLN A 315 -16.50 -14.52 17.84
N GLN A 316 -16.65 -13.93 16.65
CA GLN A 316 -17.93 -13.90 15.92
C GLN A 316 -18.41 -15.31 15.51
N LEU A 317 -17.48 -16.24 15.33
CA LEU A 317 -17.75 -17.63 14.96
C LEU A 317 -17.82 -18.59 16.17
N ASP A 318 -17.88 -18.06 17.40
CA ASP A 318 -18.01 -18.83 18.64
C ASP A 318 -16.93 -19.90 18.87
N HIS A 319 -15.66 -19.56 18.59
CA HIS A 319 -14.49 -20.43 18.77
C HIS A 319 -13.52 -19.90 19.85
N PRO A 320 -13.87 -19.98 21.15
CA PRO A 320 -13.12 -19.32 22.23
C PRO A 320 -11.65 -19.78 22.35
N ASP A 321 -11.37 -21.07 22.15
CA ASP A 321 -9.99 -21.59 22.18
C ASP A 321 -9.08 -20.91 21.15
N MET A 322 -9.63 -20.54 19.99
CA MET A 322 -8.89 -19.84 18.94
C MET A 322 -8.74 -18.35 19.26
N VAL A 323 -9.74 -17.73 19.91
CA VAL A 323 -9.65 -16.36 20.38
C VAL A 323 -8.44 -16.20 21.30
N ASP A 324 -8.27 -17.09 22.28
CA ASP A 324 -7.15 -17.05 23.22
C ASP A 324 -5.80 -17.18 22.48
N ARG A 325 -5.68 -18.12 21.54
CA ARG A 325 -4.45 -18.32 20.74
C ARG A 325 -4.07 -17.09 19.92
N TRP A 326 -5.03 -16.44 19.28
CA TRP A 326 -4.77 -15.24 18.47
C TRP A 326 -4.47 -14.01 19.35
N CYS A 327 -5.14 -13.88 20.49
CA CYS A 327 -4.82 -12.88 21.50
C CYS A 327 -3.38 -13.06 22.03
N ASP A 328 -2.96 -14.29 22.31
CA ASP A 328 -1.59 -14.60 22.75
C ASP A 328 -0.54 -14.23 21.67
N LYS A 329 -0.83 -14.52 20.39
CA LYS A 329 0.03 -14.10 19.27
C LYS A 329 0.16 -12.57 19.21
N ALA A 330 -0.95 -11.84 19.27
CA ALA A 330 -0.96 -10.39 19.27
C ALA A 330 -0.20 -9.82 20.48
N ALA A 331 -0.41 -10.37 21.68
CA ALA A 331 0.29 -9.95 22.89
C ALA A 331 1.81 -10.20 22.80
N TYR A 332 2.21 -11.34 22.24
CA TYR A 332 3.61 -11.66 21.99
C TYR A 332 4.23 -10.68 20.98
N ARG A 333 3.58 -10.42 19.85
CA ARG A 333 4.07 -9.44 18.87
C ARG A 333 4.16 -8.04 19.44
N LYS A 334 3.17 -7.58 20.22
CA LYS A 334 3.23 -6.30 20.93
C LYS A 334 4.46 -6.21 21.83
N THR A 335 4.83 -7.29 22.51
CA THR A 335 6.05 -7.36 23.33
C THR A 335 7.30 -7.20 22.46
N LEU A 336 7.38 -7.89 21.32
CA LEU A 336 8.50 -7.78 20.39
C LEU A 336 8.60 -6.39 19.74
N ILE A 337 7.48 -5.79 19.33
CA ILE A 337 7.42 -4.41 18.80
C ILE A 337 7.97 -3.43 19.83
N ASN A 338 7.52 -3.50 21.09
CA ASN A 338 8.04 -2.61 22.13
C ASN A 338 9.51 -2.89 22.49
N ARG A 339 9.98 -4.13 22.36
CA ARG A 339 11.39 -4.47 22.59
C ARG A 339 12.29 -3.94 21.48
N TYR A 340 11.98 -4.24 20.22
CA TYR A 340 12.86 -3.98 19.10
C TYR A 340 12.65 -2.62 18.46
N LEU A 341 11.40 -2.14 18.43
CA LEU A 341 11.03 -0.99 17.60
C LEU A 341 10.79 0.28 18.42
N TRP A 342 10.35 0.19 19.67
CA TRP A 342 10.23 1.39 20.52
C TRP A 342 11.59 1.88 20.99
N ASP A 343 11.88 3.15 20.73
CA ASP A 343 13.07 3.83 21.21
C ASP A 343 12.73 4.89 22.28
N GLN A 344 13.13 4.61 23.52
CA GLN A 344 12.77 5.42 24.67
C GLN A 344 13.39 6.82 24.62
N GLU A 345 14.61 6.96 24.09
CA GLU A 345 15.36 8.21 24.04
C GLU A 345 14.73 9.20 23.05
N SER A 346 14.56 8.76 21.80
CA SER A 346 13.92 9.59 20.76
C SER A 346 12.42 9.79 20.99
N GLY A 347 11.75 8.82 21.63
CA GLY A 347 10.29 8.81 21.76
C GLY A 347 9.56 8.41 20.48
N PHE A 348 10.23 7.66 19.60
CA PHE A 348 9.68 7.14 18.35
C PHE A 348 9.62 5.61 18.34
N TYR A 349 8.73 5.06 17.52
CA TYR A 349 8.92 3.72 17.00
C TYR A 349 9.81 3.82 15.75
N LEU A 350 10.95 3.13 15.80
CA LEU A 350 11.98 3.08 14.77
C LEU A 350 12.13 1.66 14.22
N ASP A 351 12.54 1.55 12.96
CA ASP A 351 12.78 0.25 12.35
C ASP A 351 14.06 -0.39 12.90
N TYR A 352 14.05 -1.71 13.05
CA TYR A 352 15.18 -2.44 13.65
C TYR A 352 15.98 -3.19 12.58
N ASN A 353 17.25 -2.81 12.40
CA ASN A 353 18.20 -3.54 11.58
C ASN A 353 18.67 -4.78 12.36
N PHE A 354 18.21 -5.97 11.97
CA PHE A 354 18.57 -7.21 12.67
C PHE A 354 19.97 -7.72 12.31
N ARG A 355 20.61 -7.16 11.27
CA ARG A 355 21.99 -7.46 10.90
C ARG A 355 22.99 -6.64 11.71
N GLY A 356 22.72 -5.35 11.86
CA GLY A 356 23.49 -4.42 12.71
C GLY A 356 23.09 -4.46 14.19
N SER A 357 21.99 -5.15 14.53
CA SER A 357 21.40 -5.20 15.87
C SER A 357 21.08 -3.83 16.46
N CYS A 358 20.68 -2.87 15.63
CA CYS A 358 20.45 -1.48 16.00
C CYS A 358 19.12 -0.95 15.43
N ARG A 359 18.55 0.06 16.10
CA ARG A 359 17.42 0.83 15.55
C ARG A 359 17.95 1.88 14.60
N ARG A 360 17.22 2.14 13.53
CA ARG A 360 17.54 3.21 12.59
C ARG A 360 16.93 4.53 13.05
N PRO A 361 17.74 5.58 13.33
CA PRO A 361 17.23 6.90 13.71
C PRO A 361 16.75 7.66 12.47
N TYR A 362 15.55 7.31 11.99
CA TYR A 362 14.89 7.97 10.86
C TYR A 362 13.43 8.26 11.23
N ASP A 363 13.14 9.50 11.60
CA ASP A 363 11.80 9.90 12.03
C ASP A 363 10.85 9.78 10.83
N TYR A 364 9.92 8.83 10.92
CA TYR A 364 9.03 8.45 9.83
C TYR A 364 7.59 8.37 10.29
N ALA A 365 6.63 8.76 9.44
CA ALA A 365 5.21 8.86 9.78
C ALA A 365 4.57 7.53 10.24
N THR A 366 5.15 6.39 9.87
CA THR A 366 4.68 5.06 10.33
C THR A 366 4.84 4.86 11.84
N THR A 367 5.57 5.74 12.54
CA THR A 367 5.64 5.78 14.01
C THR A 367 4.26 5.91 14.69
N PHE A 368 3.24 6.42 13.97
CA PHE A 368 1.88 6.53 14.49
C PHE A 368 1.02 5.28 14.27
N TYR A 369 1.48 4.28 13.52
CA TYR A 369 0.73 3.03 13.31
C TYR A 369 0.44 2.30 14.63
N PRO A 370 1.37 2.22 15.61
CA PRO A 370 1.09 1.67 16.93
C PRO A 370 -0.08 2.33 17.67
N LEU A 371 -0.34 3.62 17.42
CA LEU A 371 -1.53 4.31 17.95
C LEU A 371 -2.79 3.84 17.21
N TRP A 372 -2.74 3.76 15.88
CA TRP A 372 -3.88 3.25 15.12
C TRP A 372 -4.31 1.85 15.58
N ALA A 373 -3.35 0.93 15.76
CA ALA A 373 -3.62 -0.43 16.19
C ALA A 373 -3.97 -0.57 17.70
N GLY A 374 -3.79 0.49 18.50
CA GLY A 374 -4.06 0.45 19.94
C GLY A 374 -3.03 -0.37 20.74
N LEU A 375 -1.77 -0.46 20.29
CA LEU A 375 -0.75 -1.28 20.96
C LEU A 375 0.21 -0.49 21.86
N ALA A 376 0.41 0.80 21.60
CA ALA A 376 1.23 1.67 22.43
C ALA A 376 0.67 1.82 23.86
N SER A 377 1.55 2.11 24.82
CA SER A 377 1.13 2.56 26.15
C SER A 377 0.72 4.03 26.13
N PRO A 378 -0.07 4.53 27.10
CA PRO A 378 -0.37 5.96 27.21
C PRO A 378 0.87 6.84 27.25
N HIS A 379 1.94 6.39 27.93
CA HIS A 379 3.23 7.10 27.97
C HIS A 379 3.88 7.18 26.58
N GLN A 380 3.92 6.06 25.83
CA GLN A 380 4.46 6.06 24.46
C GLN A 380 3.63 6.96 23.55
N ALA A 381 2.30 6.96 23.70
CA ALA A 381 1.42 7.82 22.94
C ALA A 381 1.67 9.30 23.22
N GLN A 382 1.82 9.69 24.50
CA GLN A 382 2.18 11.07 24.85
C GLN A 382 3.53 11.46 24.23
N ARG A 383 4.54 10.58 24.29
CA ARG A 383 5.86 10.83 23.68
C ARG A 383 5.79 11.02 22.17
N LEU A 384 4.91 10.30 21.47
CA LEU A 384 4.68 10.49 20.04
C LEU A 384 3.99 11.82 19.74
N VAL A 385 3.02 12.21 20.57
CA VAL A 385 2.33 13.51 20.46
C VAL A 385 3.29 14.67 20.70
N ASP A 386 4.14 14.58 21.73
CA ASP A 386 5.19 15.58 22.01
C ASP A 386 6.16 15.75 20.83
N ASN A 387 6.38 14.66 20.07
CA ASN A 387 7.24 14.65 18.89
C ASN A 387 6.51 14.94 17.56
N LEU A 388 5.17 15.05 17.57
CA LEU A 388 4.38 15.34 16.37
C LEU A 388 4.88 16.57 15.58
N PRO A 389 5.31 17.69 16.21
CA PRO A 389 5.83 18.85 15.48
C PRO A 389 7.04 18.57 14.58
N LYS A 390 7.77 17.47 14.78
CA LYS A 390 8.91 17.09 13.92
C LYS A 390 8.49 16.64 12.52
N LEU A 391 7.28 16.10 12.39
CA LEU A 391 6.73 15.57 11.13
C LEU A 391 5.59 16.43 10.61
N GLU A 392 4.87 17.11 11.50
CA GLU A 392 3.78 17.98 11.10
C GLU A 392 4.27 19.19 10.28
N ALA A 393 3.48 19.54 9.27
CA ALA A 393 3.67 20.63 8.32
C ALA A 393 2.35 21.44 8.18
N PRO A 394 2.33 22.57 7.45
CA PRO A 394 1.12 23.35 7.20
C PRO A 394 -0.02 22.53 6.55
N GLY A 395 0.32 21.62 5.65
CA GLY A 395 -0.62 20.81 4.87
C GLY A 395 -0.96 19.44 5.46
N GLY A 396 -0.51 19.12 6.67
CA GLY A 396 -0.71 17.81 7.29
C GLY A 396 0.60 17.21 7.79
N LEU A 397 0.78 15.91 7.64
CA LEU A 397 1.97 15.18 8.09
C LEU A 397 2.92 14.91 6.91
N ARG A 398 4.21 15.25 7.09
CA ARG A 398 5.26 14.79 6.18
C ARG A 398 5.51 13.31 6.36
N THR A 399 5.95 12.66 5.29
CA THR A 399 6.32 11.24 5.30
C THR A 399 7.51 10.95 6.21
N SER A 400 8.52 11.82 6.16
CA SER A 400 9.70 11.81 7.03
C SER A 400 10.10 13.25 7.36
N ASN A 401 11.14 13.44 8.17
CA ASN A 401 11.75 14.76 8.40
C ASN A 401 12.99 15.03 7.52
N PHE A 402 13.24 14.19 6.51
CA PHE A 402 14.45 14.25 5.68
C PHE A 402 14.10 14.46 4.21
N VAL A 403 14.71 15.48 3.58
CA VAL A 403 14.48 15.80 2.15
C VAL A 403 15.50 15.04 1.30
N SER A 404 15.13 13.84 0.86
CA SER A 404 15.99 12.99 0.02
C SER A 404 15.86 13.25 -1.48
N GLY A 405 14.71 13.80 -1.91
CA GLY A 405 14.30 13.84 -3.31
C GLY A 405 13.60 12.56 -3.80
N ASN A 406 13.39 11.59 -2.91
CA ASN A 406 12.48 10.47 -3.16
C ASN A 406 11.03 10.86 -2.86
N GLN A 407 10.07 10.16 -3.46
CA GLN A 407 8.64 10.51 -3.30
C GLN A 407 8.05 10.16 -1.92
N TRP A 408 8.60 9.17 -1.21
CA TRP A 408 8.17 8.79 0.15
C TRP A 408 9.07 9.39 1.25
N ASP A 409 9.38 10.67 1.12
CA ASP A 409 10.15 11.47 2.08
C ASP A 409 9.66 12.92 2.12
N ALA A 410 10.20 13.74 3.01
CA ALA A 410 9.91 15.18 3.00
C ALA A 410 10.25 15.80 1.63
N PRO A 411 9.47 16.79 1.14
CA PRO A 411 8.36 17.47 1.83
C PRO A 411 6.99 16.81 1.61
N PHE A 412 6.93 15.60 1.06
CA PHE A 412 5.68 15.02 0.59
C PHE A 412 4.86 14.39 1.74
N GLY A 413 3.55 14.51 1.63
CA GLY A 413 2.57 13.82 2.46
C GLY A 413 1.62 12.99 1.61
N TRP A 414 1.23 11.84 2.15
CA TRP A 414 0.41 10.84 1.48
C TRP A 414 -0.82 10.52 2.30
N ALA A 415 -1.97 10.40 1.64
CA ALA A 415 -3.26 10.17 2.27
C ALA A 415 -3.27 8.98 3.26
N PRO A 416 -2.70 7.79 2.94
CA PRO A 416 -2.58 6.67 3.88
C PRO A 416 -1.93 7.05 5.22
N LEU A 417 -0.85 7.82 5.18
CA LEU A 417 -0.09 8.20 6.39
C LEU A 417 -0.87 9.21 7.25
N GLN A 418 -1.64 10.10 6.61
CA GLN A 418 -2.56 10.99 7.33
C GLN A 418 -3.63 10.16 8.07
N TYR A 419 -4.23 9.19 7.36
CA TYR A 419 -5.27 8.33 7.93
C TYR A 419 -4.78 7.58 9.18
N PHE A 420 -3.64 6.89 9.09
CA PHE A 420 -3.11 6.14 10.23
C PHE A 420 -2.79 7.05 11.43
N ALA A 421 -2.15 8.20 11.19
CA ALA A 421 -1.82 9.13 12.25
C ALA A 421 -3.07 9.71 12.93
N ILE A 422 -4.03 10.22 12.15
CA ILE A 422 -5.24 10.85 12.68
C ILE A 422 -6.11 9.84 13.42
N LYS A 423 -6.37 8.66 12.84
CA LYS A 423 -7.14 7.60 13.51
C LYS A 423 -6.42 7.10 14.77
N GLY A 424 -5.10 7.00 14.75
CA GLY A 424 -4.31 6.64 15.92
C GLY A 424 -4.39 7.66 17.05
N LEU A 425 -4.27 8.95 16.73
CA LEU A 425 -4.41 10.04 17.71
C LEU A 425 -5.81 10.02 18.35
N LEU A 426 -6.87 9.84 17.54
CA LEU A 426 -8.25 9.71 18.04
C LEU A 426 -8.41 8.51 18.97
N HIS A 427 -7.84 7.36 18.62
CA HIS A 427 -7.91 6.14 19.45
C HIS A 427 -7.32 6.36 20.85
N TYR A 428 -6.34 7.27 21.01
CA TYR A 428 -5.73 7.59 22.31
C TYR A 428 -6.27 8.86 22.96
N GLY A 429 -7.34 9.46 22.42
CA GLY A 429 -7.98 10.64 22.99
C GLY A 429 -7.33 11.98 22.66
N TYR A 430 -6.33 12.01 21.76
CA TYR A 430 -5.68 13.23 21.28
C TYR A 430 -6.51 13.89 20.17
N GLN A 431 -7.75 14.25 20.51
CA GLN A 431 -8.73 14.79 19.57
C GLN A 431 -8.29 16.12 18.96
N GLN A 432 -7.69 17.00 19.76
CA GLN A 432 -7.26 18.31 19.28
C GLN A 432 -6.19 18.19 18.18
N GLU A 433 -5.19 17.33 18.39
CA GLU A 433 -4.13 17.05 17.44
C GLU A 433 -4.67 16.37 16.18
N ALA A 434 -5.54 15.38 16.35
CA ALA A 434 -6.16 14.66 15.24
C ALA A 434 -7.01 15.58 14.35
N LEU A 435 -7.91 16.37 14.94
CA LEU A 435 -8.79 17.29 14.20
C LEU A 435 -7.98 18.39 13.50
N ARG A 436 -6.92 18.89 14.14
CA ARG A 436 -6.01 19.88 13.55
C ARG A 436 -5.26 19.31 12.33
N LEU A 437 -4.75 18.09 12.39
CA LEU A 437 -4.12 17.43 11.24
C LEU A 437 -5.13 17.16 10.12
N ALA A 438 -6.33 16.69 10.47
CA ALA A 438 -7.41 16.47 9.51
C ALA A 438 -7.80 17.76 8.80
N GLU A 439 -8.00 18.86 9.53
CA GLU A 439 -8.34 20.16 8.97
C GLU A 439 -7.24 20.66 8.03
N LYS A 440 -5.96 20.54 8.40
CA LYS A 440 -4.83 20.92 7.55
C LYS A 440 -4.83 20.17 6.21
N PHE A 441 -4.94 18.84 6.25
CA PHE A 441 -4.87 18.03 5.04
C PHE A 441 -6.11 18.22 4.16
N VAL A 442 -7.31 18.24 4.75
CA VAL A 442 -8.56 18.53 4.00
C VAL A 442 -8.51 19.92 3.38
N THR A 443 -8.00 20.93 4.09
CA THR A 443 -7.83 22.30 3.55
C THR A 443 -6.86 22.32 2.37
N LEU A 444 -5.73 21.61 2.47
CA LEU A 444 -4.81 21.46 1.36
C LEU A 444 -5.50 20.85 0.14
N LEU A 445 -6.25 19.75 0.32
CA LEU A 445 -6.92 19.05 -0.77
C LEU A 445 -7.99 19.93 -1.44
N VAL A 446 -8.82 20.61 -0.64
CA VAL A 446 -9.87 21.50 -1.17
C VAL A 446 -9.25 22.66 -1.94
N ASN A 447 -8.27 23.35 -1.37
CA ASN A 447 -7.65 24.50 -2.00
C ASN A 447 -6.89 24.12 -3.28
N ASP A 448 -6.26 22.94 -3.33
CA ASP A 448 -5.62 22.46 -4.55
C ASP A 448 -6.66 22.07 -5.61
N PHE A 449 -7.72 21.36 -5.20
CA PHE A 449 -8.83 21.00 -6.08
C PHE A 449 -9.50 22.22 -6.72
N GLU A 450 -9.70 23.32 -5.99
CA GLU A 450 -10.25 24.56 -6.56
C GLU A 450 -9.35 25.15 -7.67
N ARG A 451 -8.04 24.91 -7.62
CA ARG A 451 -7.09 25.39 -8.63
C ARG A 451 -7.01 24.47 -9.84
N CYS A 452 -6.98 23.16 -9.63
CA CYS A 452 -6.66 22.19 -10.68
C CYS A 452 -7.85 21.33 -11.14
N GLY A 453 -8.95 21.32 -10.38
CA GLY A 453 -10.17 20.56 -10.68
C GLY A 453 -10.06 19.05 -10.46
N VAL A 454 -8.98 18.57 -9.84
CA VAL A 454 -8.71 17.13 -9.64
C VAL A 454 -8.10 16.86 -8.28
N LEU A 455 -8.25 15.62 -7.78
CA LEU A 455 -7.45 15.11 -6.67
C LEU A 455 -6.28 14.31 -7.21
N LEU A 456 -5.17 14.30 -6.48
CA LEU A 456 -3.90 13.73 -6.90
C LEU A 456 -3.43 12.66 -5.93
N GLU A 457 -2.44 11.89 -6.35
CA GLU A 457 -1.83 10.80 -5.58
C GLU A 457 -1.16 11.28 -4.29
N LYS A 458 -0.34 12.32 -4.40
CA LYS A 458 0.52 12.84 -3.30
C LYS A 458 0.68 14.36 -3.38
N TYR A 459 1.06 14.97 -2.27
CA TYR A 459 1.10 16.42 -2.12
C TYR A 459 2.36 16.89 -1.39
N ASP A 460 2.88 18.06 -1.78
CA ASP A 460 3.84 18.80 -0.97
C ASP A 460 3.09 19.47 0.18
N VAL A 461 3.25 18.92 1.40
CA VAL A 461 2.54 19.40 2.60
C VAL A 461 3.20 20.61 3.24
N GLU A 462 4.39 21.02 2.79
CA GLU A 462 5.04 22.26 3.22
C GLU A 462 4.52 23.44 2.40
N ARG A 463 4.41 23.25 1.08
CA ARG A 463 3.88 24.27 0.14
C ARG A 463 2.35 24.24 -0.02
N CYS A 464 1.70 23.21 0.49
CA CYS A 464 0.26 22.96 0.32
C CYS A 464 -0.16 22.92 -1.16
N SER A 465 0.54 22.11 -1.96
CA SER A 465 0.35 22.04 -3.41
C SER A 465 0.44 20.61 -3.93
N GLY A 466 -0.40 20.29 -4.91
CA GLY A 466 -0.31 19.09 -5.74
C GLY A 466 0.68 19.22 -6.91
N ASP A 467 1.18 20.42 -7.19
CA ASP A 467 2.23 20.65 -8.20
C ASP A 467 3.61 20.29 -7.63
N LEU A 468 4.14 19.16 -8.09
CA LEU A 468 5.42 18.59 -7.67
C LEU A 468 6.51 18.74 -8.73
N THR A 469 6.30 19.61 -9.72
CA THR A 469 7.23 19.80 -10.84
C THR A 469 8.65 20.07 -10.35
N GLY A 470 9.60 19.23 -10.79
CA GLY A 470 11.02 19.35 -10.45
C GLY A 470 11.40 18.99 -9.01
N GLN A 471 10.47 18.45 -8.21
CA GLN A 471 10.75 18.10 -6.80
C GLN A 471 11.20 16.64 -6.64
N ILE A 472 10.60 15.71 -7.40
CA ILE A 472 10.90 14.27 -7.33
C ILE A 472 12.10 13.96 -8.22
N LYS A 473 13.15 13.38 -7.63
CA LYS A 473 14.38 12.98 -8.33
C LYS A 473 14.40 11.49 -8.67
N PHE A 474 13.79 10.66 -7.83
CA PHE A 474 13.78 9.20 -7.94
C PHE A 474 12.36 8.65 -7.78
N GLY A 475 12.06 7.61 -8.56
CA GLY A 475 10.68 7.16 -8.86
C GLY A 475 10.20 7.64 -10.23
N TYR A 476 8.91 7.54 -10.47
CA TYR A 476 8.24 8.18 -11.63
C TYR A 476 7.96 9.66 -11.33
N SER A 477 8.02 10.48 -12.38
CA SER A 477 7.94 11.94 -12.27
C SER A 477 6.52 12.50 -12.29
N THR A 478 5.51 11.66 -12.63
CA THR A 478 4.11 12.08 -12.71
C THR A 478 3.40 11.99 -11.36
N ASN A 479 2.48 12.93 -11.14
CA ASN A 479 1.52 12.88 -10.02
C ASN A 479 0.17 12.45 -10.59
N GLU A 480 -0.27 11.24 -10.26
CA GLU A 480 -1.42 10.61 -10.92
C GLU A 480 -2.75 11.24 -10.48
N VAL A 481 -3.70 11.34 -11.42
CA VAL A 481 -4.99 12.02 -11.26
C VAL A 481 -6.09 11.08 -10.78
N GLY A 482 -7.01 11.61 -9.96
CA GLY A 482 -8.23 10.96 -9.51
C GLY A 482 -8.03 9.95 -8.38
N PHE A 483 -6.92 10.04 -7.65
CA PHE A 483 -6.34 8.90 -6.94
C PHE A 483 -7.21 8.32 -5.81
N GLY A 484 -7.45 7.01 -5.85
CA GLY A 484 -8.44 6.27 -5.06
C GLY A 484 -8.23 6.35 -3.56
N TRP A 485 -7.00 6.26 -3.05
CA TRP A 485 -6.77 6.46 -1.61
C TRP A 485 -7.05 7.91 -1.18
N THR A 486 -6.89 8.90 -2.06
CA THR A 486 -6.98 10.31 -1.69
C THR A 486 -8.45 10.63 -1.54
N ASN A 487 -9.24 10.15 -2.49
CA ASN A 487 -10.69 10.19 -2.47
C ASN A 487 -11.23 9.54 -1.17
N GLY A 488 -10.80 8.31 -0.87
CA GLY A 488 -11.31 7.57 0.28
C GLY A 488 -10.91 8.18 1.63
N VAL A 489 -9.66 8.62 1.77
CA VAL A 489 -9.19 9.29 2.98
C VAL A 489 -9.83 10.67 3.14
N PHE A 490 -10.04 11.42 2.06
CA PHE A 490 -10.74 12.71 2.12
C PHE A 490 -12.12 12.56 2.76
N LEU A 491 -12.92 11.58 2.30
CA LEU A 491 -14.26 11.33 2.86
C LEU A 491 -14.21 10.92 4.34
N GLU A 492 -13.27 10.07 4.74
CA GLU A 492 -13.10 9.68 6.13
C GLU A 492 -12.70 10.88 7.02
N LEU A 493 -11.72 11.68 6.60
CA LEU A 493 -11.27 12.83 7.37
C LEU A 493 -12.36 13.89 7.49
N LEU A 494 -13.15 14.09 6.44
CA LEU A 494 -14.29 14.98 6.47
C LEU A 494 -15.36 14.50 7.45
N ALA A 495 -15.69 13.20 7.47
CA ALA A 495 -16.61 12.63 8.44
C ALA A 495 -16.10 12.79 9.90
N ILE A 496 -14.78 12.66 10.12
CA ILE A 496 -14.15 12.91 11.42
C ILE A 496 -14.32 14.37 11.84
N LEU A 497 -14.10 15.32 10.94
CA LEU A 497 -14.26 16.76 11.21
C LEU A 497 -15.72 17.12 11.51
N GLU A 498 -16.68 16.54 10.76
CA GLU A 498 -18.12 16.74 10.97
C GLU A 498 -18.55 16.25 12.36
N GLN A 499 -18.04 15.10 12.82
CA GLN A 499 -18.30 14.57 14.16
C GLN A 499 -17.69 15.46 15.26
N GLY A 500 -16.48 15.98 15.05
CA GLY A 500 -15.79 16.86 15.99
C GLY A 500 -16.40 18.25 16.15
N GLN A 501 -17.19 18.72 15.17
CA GLN A 501 -17.97 19.97 15.31
C GLN A 501 -19.28 19.79 16.10
N GLY A 502 -19.76 18.55 16.23
CA GLY A 502 -21.01 18.22 16.95
C GLY A 502 -20.83 17.83 18.41
N SER A 503 -19.60 17.58 18.86
CA SER A 503 -19.20 17.30 20.25
C SER A 503 -18.70 18.56 20.94
#